data_AF-A0A9P8N8W8-F1
#
_entry.id   AF-A0A9P8N8W8-F1
#
_cell.length_a   1.000
_cell.length_b   1.000
_cell.length_c   1.000
_cell.angle_alpha   90.00
_cell.angle_beta   90.00
_cell.angle_gamma   90.00
#
_symmetry.space_group_name_H-M   'P 1'
#
loop_
_entity.id
_entity.type
_entity.pdbx_description
1 polymer ?
#
loop_
_entity_poly.entity_id
_entity_poly.type
_entity_poly.pdbx_seq_one_letter_code
_entity_poly.pdbx_strand_id
1 'polypeptide(L)'
;EDNSGPGEQSRIYLNVSPSYVGDWDATTAKDAIIHSFNLNLRDFRPLYQENGDFISITVPEMGSNTNALGFIRYEKEYGRVVLVNACAQLRSESLQLGHTSKKGQLQFAGCHGEGLKLAAMVMCREGYSVSIETSNSHWSFAYGGPSKTRFYCNIGPLCVATPEVKLNPAQDMACFTYRTWRDVCVEVSPDSEGTGGGVSIEEFRQWLTVSLDIHGHSYPESIIETDQGDLIIDPRFRGKTFLKGLLLPASVLEARPFELSYNFVQGGVNCDRQRLVSRYEQADMVRRIWESAIRENEALTLPIYVNLLRNFPRAPDIELADQLLDHPTRFHIWKYLMKEAGDEKFYFCQKTGSQSVGSITKSLRKEPAALPDTL
;
A
#
# COMPACT_ATOMS: atom_id res chain seq x y z
N GLU A 1 -13.20 33.59 28.09
CA GLU A 1 -11.96 34.18 28.62
C GLU A 1 -11.05 33.03 28.98
N ASP A 2 -10.28 32.56 27.99
CA ASP A 2 -9.31 31.48 28.17
C ASP A 2 -8.01 32.13 28.66
N ASN A 3 -7.69 31.85 29.92
CA ASN A 3 -6.46 32.25 30.56
C ASN A 3 -5.59 31.01 30.74
N SER A 4 -5.05 30.50 29.63
CA SER A 4 -4.08 29.40 29.63
C SER A 4 -2.68 29.98 29.47
N GLY A 5 -1.90 29.94 30.55
CA GLY A 5 -0.53 30.43 30.60
C GLY A 5 0.45 29.60 29.74
N PRO A 6 1.65 30.13 29.43
CA PRO A 6 2.62 29.42 28.61
C PRO A 6 3.22 28.26 29.42
N GLY A 7 2.84 27.03 29.08
CA GLY A 7 3.32 25.81 29.74
C GLY A 7 2.28 24.73 30.01
N GLU A 8 1.02 24.95 29.62
CA GLU A 8 -0.05 23.98 29.91
C GLU A 8 0.06 22.69 29.08
N GLN A 9 0.17 21.56 29.78
CA GLN A 9 -0.09 20.25 29.20
C GLN A 9 -1.58 20.15 28.89
N SER A 10 -1.92 19.87 27.63
CA SER A 10 -3.30 19.69 27.19
C SER A 10 -3.61 18.19 27.08
N ARG A 11 -4.78 17.77 27.54
CA ARG A 11 -5.27 16.38 27.41
C ARG A 11 -6.50 16.35 26.52
N ILE A 12 -6.42 15.56 25.45
CA ILE A 12 -7.51 15.38 24.49
C ILE A 12 -8.00 13.93 24.56
N TYR A 13 -9.27 13.75 24.90
CA TYR A 13 -9.91 12.43 24.86
C TYR A 13 -10.36 12.10 23.44
N LEU A 14 -10.07 10.89 23.00
CA LEU A 14 -10.40 10.41 21.66
C LEU A 14 -11.63 9.51 21.77
N ASN A 15 -12.76 9.96 21.18
CA ASN A 15 -14.02 9.21 21.17
C ASN A 15 -13.97 8.07 20.15
N VAL A 16 -13.10 7.09 20.38
CA VAL A 16 -13.02 5.85 19.62
C VAL A 16 -13.42 4.70 20.54
N SER A 17 -14.33 3.84 20.09
CA SER A 17 -14.83 2.74 20.93
C SER A 17 -13.68 1.79 21.34
N PRO A 18 -13.57 1.41 22.63
CA PRO A 18 -12.68 0.35 23.10
C PRO A 18 -12.92 -0.99 22.39
N SER A 19 -14.12 -1.21 21.88
CA SER A 19 -14.53 -2.42 21.14
C SER A 19 -14.35 -2.32 19.63
N TYR A 20 -13.70 -1.26 19.12
CA TYR A 20 -13.42 -1.15 17.69
C TYR A 20 -12.44 -2.25 17.29
N VAL A 21 -12.93 -3.24 16.54
CA VAL A 21 -12.16 -4.29 15.87
C VAL A 21 -12.18 -3.93 14.40
N GLY A 22 -11.15 -3.23 13.95
CA GLY A 22 -10.91 -3.01 12.53
C GLY A 22 -9.74 -3.88 12.11
N ASP A 23 -9.94 -4.71 11.09
CA ASP A 23 -8.84 -5.36 10.37
C ASP A 23 -8.02 -4.24 9.70
N TRP A 24 -7.01 -3.72 10.40
CA TRP A 24 -6.25 -2.56 9.95
C TRP A 24 -4.92 -2.92 9.31
N ASP A 25 -4.69 -2.32 8.14
CA ASP A 25 -3.39 -2.20 7.47
C ASP A 25 -2.97 -0.72 7.38
N ALA A 26 -1.70 -0.43 7.70
CA ALA A 26 -1.06 0.85 8.06
C ALA A 26 -1.55 2.19 7.45
N THR A 27 -1.51 3.26 8.26
CA THR A 27 -1.64 4.67 7.81
C THR A 27 -0.29 5.11 7.28
N THR A 28 -0.22 5.58 6.03
CA THR A 28 1.07 5.69 5.37
C THR A 28 1.78 7.01 5.61
N ALA A 29 2.94 6.93 6.27
CA ALA A 29 4.00 7.92 6.23
C ALA A 29 4.33 8.36 4.78
N LYS A 30 4.19 7.43 3.81
CA LYS A 30 4.35 7.64 2.36
C LYS A 30 3.63 8.89 1.83
N ASP A 31 2.34 9.05 2.10
CA ASP A 31 1.55 10.19 1.57
C ASP A 31 2.14 11.54 1.99
N ALA A 32 2.66 11.64 3.22
CA ALA A 32 3.22 12.88 3.74
C ALA A 32 4.57 13.22 3.08
N ILE A 33 5.43 12.23 2.84
CA ILE A 33 6.68 12.45 2.07
C ILE A 33 6.35 12.85 0.64
N ILE A 34 5.43 12.15 -0.03
CA ILE A 34 4.97 12.48 -1.39
C ILE A 34 4.46 13.92 -1.45
N HIS A 35 3.65 14.35 -0.48
CA HIS A 35 3.13 15.71 -0.40
C HIS A 35 4.23 16.75 -0.16
N SER A 36 5.06 16.57 0.88
CA SER A 36 6.05 17.56 1.30
C SER A 36 7.14 17.80 0.25
N PHE A 37 7.45 16.80 -0.57
CA PHE A 37 8.49 16.88 -1.60
C PHE A 37 7.94 16.84 -3.03
N ASN A 38 6.62 16.90 -3.22
CA ASN A 38 5.93 16.88 -4.52
C ASN A 38 6.42 15.73 -5.44
N LEU A 39 6.54 14.53 -4.88
CA LEU A 39 7.00 13.34 -5.61
C LEU A 39 5.84 12.73 -6.41
N ASN A 40 6.17 12.04 -7.51
CA ASN A 40 5.21 11.09 -8.07
C ASN A 40 5.20 9.82 -7.23
N LEU A 41 4.09 9.08 -7.26
CA LEU A 41 3.95 7.82 -6.53
C LEU A 41 5.08 6.82 -6.85
N ARG A 42 5.56 6.82 -8.10
CA ARG A 42 6.62 5.92 -8.61
C ARG A 42 8.05 6.33 -8.21
N ASP A 43 8.24 7.59 -7.83
CA ASP A 43 9.52 8.10 -7.36
C ASP A 43 9.73 7.76 -5.87
N PHE A 44 8.68 7.34 -5.17
CA PHE A 44 8.76 6.85 -3.80
C PHE A 44 9.35 5.43 -3.77
N ARG A 45 10.67 5.35 -3.59
CA ARG A 45 11.43 4.09 -3.61
C ARG A 45 12.23 3.88 -2.32
N PRO A 46 11.58 3.55 -1.19
CA PRO A 46 12.27 3.30 0.06
C PRO A 46 13.24 2.12 -0.06
N LEU A 47 14.42 2.26 0.53
CA LEU A 47 15.49 1.27 0.52
C LEU A 47 15.63 0.60 1.89
N TYR A 48 15.57 -0.73 1.92
CA TYR A 48 15.83 -1.53 3.10
C TYR A 48 17.32 -1.76 3.32
N GLN A 49 17.78 -1.59 4.56
CA GLN A 49 19.12 -1.95 5.01
C GLN A 49 19.06 -2.55 6.41
N GLU A 50 19.88 -3.57 6.66
CA GLU A 50 19.97 -4.23 7.95
C GLU A 50 21.42 -4.35 8.39
N ASN A 51 21.70 -3.88 9.60
CA ASN A 51 22.98 -3.98 10.28
C ASN A 51 22.84 -4.80 11.57
N GLY A 52 23.94 -4.97 12.30
CA GLY A 52 23.95 -5.70 13.59
C GLY A 52 22.99 -5.12 14.62
N ASP A 53 22.90 -3.79 14.70
CA ASP A 53 22.21 -3.09 15.80
C ASP A 53 20.81 -2.58 15.42
N PHE A 54 20.56 -2.34 14.13
CA PHE A 54 19.29 -1.79 13.67
C PHE A 54 18.93 -2.22 12.24
N ILE A 55 17.63 -2.10 11.93
CA ILE A 55 17.10 -2.14 10.56
C ILE A 55 16.68 -0.72 10.20
N SER A 56 16.97 -0.27 8.97
CA SER A 56 16.53 1.03 8.48
C SER A 56 15.86 0.92 7.12
N ILE A 57 14.82 1.73 6.92
CA ILE A 57 14.16 1.95 5.64
C ILE A 57 14.22 3.43 5.35
N THR A 58 14.94 3.81 4.31
CA THR A 58 15.20 5.23 4.02
C THR A 58 14.61 5.58 2.66
N VAL A 59 13.92 6.72 2.56
CA VAL A 59 13.43 7.24 1.28
C VAL A 59 14.49 8.17 0.70
N PRO A 60 15.26 7.78 -0.33
CA PRO A 60 16.30 8.63 -0.87
C PRO A 60 15.72 9.85 -1.58
N GLU A 61 16.48 10.95 -1.59
CA GLU A 61 16.17 12.11 -2.44
C GLU A 61 16.55 11.80 -3.90
N MET A 62 15.69 12.15 -4.85
CA MET A 62 15.93 11.88 -6.27
C MET A 62 17.23 12.53 -6.75
N GLY A 63 18.11 11.72 -7.36
CA GLY A 63 19.41 12.17 -7.87
C GLY A 63 20.51 12.30 -6.81
N SER A 64 20.25 11.93 -5.55
CA SER A 64 21.23 11.93 -4.48
C SER A 64 21.31 10.56 -3.79
N ASN A 65 22.54 10.08 -3.58
CA ASN A 65 22.80 8.84 -2.83
C ASN A 65 23.11 9.10 -1.35
N THR A 66 23.17 10.37 -0.93
CA THR A 66 23.57 10.76 0.43
C THR A 66 22.48 11.46 1.22
N ASN A 67 21.34 11.71 0.59
CA ASN A 67 20.23 12.48 1.16
C ASN A 67 18.97 11.62 1.24
N ALA A 68 18.13 11.91 2.23
CA ALA A 68 16.89 11.18 2.47
C ALA A 68 15.72 12.12 2.82
N LEU A 69 14.50 11.72 2.49
CA LEU A 69 13.27 12.50 2.70
C LEU A 69 12.51 12.06 3.95
N GLY A 70 12.92 10.93 4.52
CA GLY A 70 12.36 10.33 5.72
C GLY A 70 12.97 8.95 5.94
N PHE A 71 12.75 8.40 7.12
CA PHE A 71 13.24 7.08 7.46
C PHE A 71 12.33 6.35 8.44
N ILE A 72 12.44 5.04 8.45
CA ILE A 72 11.99 4.15 9.53
C ILE A 72 13.24 3.47 10.08
N ARG A 73 13.39 3.42 11.39
CA ARG A 73 14.49 2.75 12.08
C ARG A 73 13.94 1.85 13.16
N TYR A 74 14.34 0.59 13.15
CA TYR A 74 14.08 -0.38 14.20
C TYR A 74 15.37 -0.68 14.96
N GLU A 75 15.40 -0.38 16.25
CA GLU A 75 16.52 -0.61 17.15
C GLU A 75 16.37 -1.98 17.82
N LYS A 76 17.28 -2.92 17.50
CA LYS A 76 17.16 -4.33 17.90
C LYS A 76 17.32 -4.54 19.40
N GLU A 77 18.15 -3.73 20.06
CA GLU A 77 18.42 -3.83 21.50
C GLU A 77 17.17 -3.61 22.35
N TYR A 78 16.33 -2.64 21.96
CA TYR A 78 15.17 -2.21 22.74
C TYR A 78 13.83 -2.62 22.14
N GLY A 79 13.82 -3.11 20.89
CA GLY A 79 12.58 -3.33 20.14
C GLY A 79 11.82 -2.02 19.88
N ARG A 80 12.54 -0.93 19.61
CA ARG A 80 11.99 0.42 19.40
C ARG A 80 11.91 0.73 17.91
N VAL A 81 10.78 1.26 17.46
CA VAL A 81 10.55 1.70 16.07
C VAL A 81 10.39 3.20 16.03
N VAL A 82 11.19 3.87 15.21
CA VAL A 82 11.16 5.31 14.98
C VAL A 82 10.84 5.57 13.51
N LEU A 83 9.78 6.32 13.24
CA LEU A 83 9.38 6.73 11.89
C LEU A 83 9.44 8.25 11.79
N VAL A 84 10.18 8.78 10.82
CA VAL A 84 10.36 10.22 10.66
C VAL A 84 10.05 10.64 9.23
N ASN A 85 9.22 11.68 9.13
CA ASN A 85 8.96 12.39 7.88
C ASN A 85 9.55 13.80 7.97
N ALA A 86 10.47 14.12 7.06
CA ALA A 86 11.05 15.46 7.00
C ALA A 86 10.03 16.49 6.52
N CYS A 87 10.12 17.71 7.05
CA CYS A 87 9.31 18.85 6.60
C CYS A 87 7.79 18.54 6.63
N ALA A 88 7.36 17.72 7.58
CA ALA A 88 5.97 17.41 7.86
C ALA A 88 5.63 17.95 9.24
N GLN A 89 4.38 18.38 9.44
CA GLN A 89 3.91 18.86 10.73
C GLN A 89 2.48 18.40 10.98
N LEU A 90 2.21 18.03 12.23
CA LEU A 90 0.86 17.81 12.74
C LEU A 90 0.45 18.97 13.63
N ARG A 91 -0.81 19.36 13.49
CA ARG A 91 -1.48 20.32 14.37
C ARG A 91 -2.51 19.60 15.23
N SER A 92 -2.85 20.15 16.39
CA SER A 92 -3.77 19.54 17.36
C SER A 92 -5.14 19.20 16.77
N GLU A 93 -5.60 19.93 15.75
CA GLU A 93 -6.86 19.66 15.03
C GLU A 93 -6.84 18.29 14.34
N SER A 94 -5.65 17.73 14.05
CA SER A 94 -5.50 16.37 13.49
C SER A 94 -6.02 15.28 14.45
N LEU A 95 -6.20 15.60 15.73
CA LEU A 95 -6.79 14.70 16.72
C LEU A 95 -8.33 14.76 16.72
N GLN A 96 -8.94 15.74 16.05
CA GLN A 96 -10.40 15.83 15.91
C GLN A 96 -10.90 14.77 14.92
N LEU A 97 -12.09 14.21 15.18
CA LEU A 97 -12.73 13.26 14.28
C LEU A 97 -13.02 13.89 12.91
N GLY A 98 -12.69 13.18 11.83
CA GLY A 98 -12.92 13.60 10.45
C GLY A 98 -11.96 14.67 9.91
N HIS A 99 -11.04 15.20 10.72
CA HIS A 99 -10.08 16.19 10.26
C HIS A 99 -8.99 15.54 9.37
N THR A 100 -8.92 15.94 8.11
CA THR A 100 -7.90 15.47 7.18
C THR A 100 -7.56 16.50 6.11
N SER A 101 -6.27 16.69 5.84
CA SER A 101 -5.77 17.48 4.71
C SER A 101 -5.78 16.69 3.38
N LYS A 102 -6.07 15.40 3.43
CA LYS A 102 -5.96 14.47 2.28
C LYS A 102 -7.27 14.27 1.53
N LYS A 103 -8.38 14.87 1.98
CA LYS A 103 -9.70 14.67 1.38
C LYS A 103 -9.71 15.16 -0.07
N GLY A 104 -10.21 14.32 -0.99
CA GLY A 104 -10.27 14.63 -2.42
C GLY A 104 -8.96 14.48 -3.19
N GLN A 105 -7.86 14.12 -2.51
CA GLN A 105 -6.57 13.90 -3.17
C GLN A 105 -6.48 12.46 -3.66
N LEU A 106 -6.75 12.25 -4.95
CA LEU A 106 -6.85 10.93 -5.57
C LEU A 106 -5.55 10.13 -5.49
N GLN A 107 -4.40 10.79 -5.35
CA GLN A 107 -3.09 10.16 -5.24
C GLN A 107 -2.79 9.59 -3.84
N PHE A 108 -3.52 9.99 -2.80
CA PHE A 108 -3.26 9.55 -1.42
C PHE A 108 -4.10 8.34 -1.03
N ALA A 109 -3.52 7.47 -0.20
CA ALA A 109 -4.23 6.32 0.35
C ALA A 109 -5.10 6.72 1.56
N GLY A 110 -4.68 7.73 2.33
CA GLY A 110 -5.48 8.25 3.45
C GLY A 110 -6.50 9.30 3.00
N CYS A 111 -7.76 9.19 3.44
CA CYS A 111 -8.80 10.18 3.09
C CYS A 111 -9.78 10.55 4.24
N HIS A 112 -9.78 9.81 5.36
CA HIS A 112 -10.77 9.97 6.44
C HIS A 112 -10.25 10.73 7.68
N GLY A 113 -8.93 10.85 7.85
CA GLY A 113 -8.34 11.54 9.02
C GLY A 113 -8.28 10.73 10.31
N GLU A 114 -8.68 9.45 10.28
CA GLU A 114 -8.75 8.60 11.47
C GLU A 114 -7.51 7.73 11.69
N GLY A 115 -6.76 7.45 10.63
CA GLY A 115 -5.72 6.41 10.64
C GLY A 115 -4.64 6.58 11.71
N LEU A 116 -4.20 7.81 11.99
CA LEU A 116 -3.20 8.07 13.04
C LEU A 116 -3.73 7.69 14.44
N LYS A 117 -4.96 8.12 14.74
CA LYS A 117 -5.60 7.91 16.04
C LYS A 117 -5.88 6.43 16.27
N LEU A 118 -6.38 5.74 15.24
CA LEU A 118 -6.64 4.31 15.28
C LEU A 118 -5.34 3.50 15.43
N ALA A 119 -4.28 3.85 14.69
CA ALA A 119 -2.99 3.18 14.80
C ALA A 119 -2.41 3.33 16.22
N ALA A 120 -2.39 4.54 16.78
CA ALA A 120 -1.93 4.77 18.14
C ALA A 120 -2.77 3.99 19.16
N MET A 121 -4.09 3.95 18.97
CA MET A 121 -5.00 3.21 19.84
C MET A 121 -4.72 1.70 19.83
N VAL A 122 -4.57 1.09 18.65
CA VAL A 122 -4.30 -0.34 18.49
C VAL A 122 -2.95 -0.69 19.10
N MET A 123 -1.90 0.07 18.80
CA MET A 123 -0.57 -0.15 19.37
C MET A 123 -0.60 -0.09 20.91
N CYS A 124 -1.30 0.88 21.50
CA CYS A 124 -1.45 0.97 22.95
C CYS A 124 -2.27 -0.19 23.55
N ARG A 125 -3.16 -0.85 22.78
CA ARG A 125 -3.87 -2.05 23.24
C ARG A 125 -2.97 -3.28 23.25
N GLU A 126 -2.09 -3.40 22.26
CA GLU A 126 -1.10 -4.48 22.16
C GLU A 126 0.06 -4.33 23.15
N GLY A 127 0.04 -3.28 23.99
CA GLY A 127 1.03 -3.08 25.05
C GLY A 127 2.22 -2.22 24.64
N TYR A 128 2.13 -1.49 23.52
CA TYR A 128 3.17 -0.55 23.10
C TYR A 128 2.91 0.88 23.59
N SER A 129 3.98 1.60 23.90
CA SER A 129 3.95 3.05 24.07
C SER A 129 4.05 3.73 22.71
N VAL A 130 3.16 4.69 22.44
CA VAL A 130 3.20 5.50 21.22
C VAL A 130 3.36 6.97 21.58
N SER A 131 4.38 7.60 21.02
CA SER A 131 4.61 9.04 21.11
C SER A 131 4.85 9.67 19.76
N ILE A 132 4.50 10.95 19.64
CA ILE A 132 4.72 11.75 18.44
C ILE A 132 5.38 13.06 18.83
N GLU A 133 6.46 13.41 18.15
CA GLU A 133 7.10 14.71 18.27
C GLU A 133 6.92 15.52 17.00
N THR A 134 6.34 16.71 17.14
CA THR A 134 6.00 17.59 16.02
C THR A 134 5.75 18.99 16.54
N SER A 135 6.09 20.00 15.74
CA SER A 135 5.78 21.42 16.05
C SER A 135 6.27 21.84 17.46
N ASN A 136 7.43 21.35 17.90
CA ASN A 136 7.95 21.51 19.27
C ASN A 136 6.98 21.08 20.37
N SER A 137 6.20 20.05 20.10
CA SER A 137 5.30 19.43 21.05
C SER A 137 5.56 17.93 21.10
N HIS A 138 5.47 17.36 22.30
CA HIS A 138 5.49 15.93 22.54
C HIS A 138 4.07 15.45 22.82
N TRP A 139 3.60 14.50 22.02
CA TRP A 139 2.28 13.89 22.14
C TRP A 139 2.47 12.47 22.65
N SER A 140 1.79 12.09 23.72
CA SER A 140 1.81 10.73 24.27
C SER A 140 0.41 10.14 24.31
N PHE A 141 0.25 8.93 23.79
CA PHE A 141 -1.03 8.23 23.73
C PHE A 141 -1.11 7.18 24.83
N ALA A 142 -2.25 7.11 25.52
CA ALA A 142 -2.43 6.16 26.61
C ALA A 142 -3.90 5.84 26.87
N TYR A 143 -4.12 4.74 27.59
CA TYR A 143 -5.38 4.40 28.21
C TYR A 143 -5.46 4.90 29.65
N GLY A 144 -6.59 5.48 30.04
CA GLY A 144 -6.76 6.09 31.37
C GLY A 144 -8.19 6.05 31.88
N GLY A 145 -8.40 6.74 32.99
CA GLY A 145 -9.64 6.70 33.77
C GLY A 145 -9.70 5.51 34.73
N PRO A 146 -10.72 5.45 35.60
CA PRO A 146 -10.82 4.45 36.67
C PRO A 146 -10.77 3.00 36.18
N SER A 147 -11.22 2.75 34.94
CA SER A 147 -11.28 1.43 34.30
C SER A 147 -10.21 1.21 33.22
N LYS A 148 -9.24 2.13 33.04
CA LYS A 148 -8.28 2.13 31.90
C LYS A 148 -8.96 1.94 30.52
N THR A 149 -10.21 2.38 30.33
CA THR A 149 -10.95 2.20 29.06
C THR A 149 -10.99 3.44 28.18
N ARG A 150 -10.56 4.61 28.68
CA ARG A 150 -10.61 5.86 27.91
C ARG A 150 -9.29 6.11 27.22
N PHE A 151 -9.29 6.15 25.90
CA PHE A 151 -8.11 6.49 25.10
C PHE A 151 -7.95 8.02 25.02
N TYR A 152 -6.73 8.51 25.24
CA TYR A 152 -6.44 9.94 25.24
C TYR A 152 -5.02 10.22 24.74
N CYS A 153 -4.80 11.47 24.35
CA CYS A 153 -3.50 12.02 23.99
C CYS A 153 -3.15 13.16 24.96
N ASN A 154 -1.98 13.11 25.60
CA ASN A 154 -1.41 14.28 26.28
C ASN A 154 -0.47 15.01 25.33
N ILE A 155 -0.59 16.33 25.26
CA ILE A 155 0.27 17.21 24.49
C ILE A 155 1.04 18.08 25.48
N GLY A 156 2.35 17.97 25.50
CA GLY A 156 3.25 18.82 26.27
C GLY A 156 4.21 19.60 25.36
N PRO A 157 4.67 20.79 25.77
CA PRO A 157 5.68 21.53 25.01
C PRO A 157 7.05 20.84 25.09
N LEU A 158 7.80 20.87 24.00
CA LEU A 158 9.23 20.55 23.96
C LEU A 158 10.03 21.86 23.90
N CYS A 159 10.79 22.15 24.94
CA CYS A 159 11.71 23.30 24.93
C CYS A 159 12.98 22.95 24.13
N VAL A 160 12.95 23.18 22.82
CA VAL A 160 14.11 23.00 21.95
C VAL A 160 14.48 24.33 21.32
N ALA A 161 15.72 24.78 21.53
CA ALA A 161 16.27 25.95 20.86
C ALA A 161 16.37 25.68 19.35
N THR A 162 15.80 26.57 18.52
CA THR A 162 15.99 26.52 17.08
C THR A 162 17.40 27.01 16.74
N PRO A 163 18.27 26.18 16.15
CA PRO A 163 19.60 26.62 15.77
C PRO A 163 19.52 27.69 14.66
N GLU A 164 20.43 28.67 14.70
CA GLU A 164 20.49 29.76 13.70
C GLU A 164 21.01 29.30 12.32
N VAL A 165 21.60 28.11 12.25
CA VAL A 165 22.21 27.57 11.03
C VAL A 165 21.14 26.97 10.11
N LYS A 166 21.21 27.26 8.81
CA LYS A 166 20.47 26.53 7.77
C LYS A 166 20.94 25.08 7.73
N LEU A 167 20.20 24.20 8.40
CA LEU A 167 20.39 22.75 8.33
C LEU A 167 19.71 22.21 7.07
N ASN A 168 20.35 21.27 6.39
CA ASN A 168 19.76 20.56 5.26
C ASN A 168 18.87 19.41 5.80
N PRO A 169 17.54 19.47 5.62
CA PRO A 169 16.65 18.42 6.10
C PRO A 169 17.01 17.05 5.57
N ALA A 170 17.46 16.98 4.31
CA ALA A 170 17.71 15.71 3.68
C ALA A 170 18.98 15.00 4.19
N GLN A 171 19.96 15.78 4.65
CA GLN A 171 21.15 15.24 5.32
C GLN A 171 20.84 14.80 6.76
N ASP A 172 20.02 15.56 7.48
CA ASP A 172 19.56 15.16 8.83
C ASP A 172 18.92 13.76 8.77
N MET A 173 17.99 13.55 7.82
CA MET A 173 17.32 12.26 7.63
C MET A 173 18.28 11.13 7.28
N ALA A 174 19.27 11.39 6.41
CA ALA A 174 20.26 10.39 6.02
C ALA A 174 21.13 9.95 7.22
N CYS A 175 21.33 10.85 8.19
CA CYS A 175 22.03 10.60 9.45
C CYS A 175 21.09 10.14 10.58
N PHE A 176 19.85 9.75 10.28
CA PHE A 176 18.83 9.34 11.27
C PHE A 176 18.57 10.38 12.37
N THR A 177 18.69 11.66 12.01
CA THR A 177 18.48 12.80 12.91
C THR A 177 17.21 13.53 12.47
N TYR A 178 16.41 14.00 13.42
CA TYR A 178 15.21 14.79 13.14
C TYR A 178 15.12 16.03 14.03
N ARG A 179 14.30 16.99 13.61
CA ARG A 179 14.09 18.26 14.30
C ARG A 179 12.61 18.46 14.58
N THR A 180 12.24 18.51 15.85
CA THR A 180 10.85 18.59 16.32
C THR A 180 10.07 19.80 15.82
N TRP A 181 10.74 20.90 15.47
CA TRP A 181 10.10 22.10 14.91
C TRP A 181 9.79 21.99 13.41
N ARG A 182 10.44 21.05 12.70
CA ARG A 182 10.37 20.91 11.24
C ARG A 182 9.70 19.61 10.81
N ASP A 183 9.95 18.55 11.55
CA ASP A 183 9.67 17.17 11.18
C ASP A 183 8.60 16.58 12.09
N VAL A 184 7.99 15.49 11.64
CA VAL A 184 7.15 14.62 12.47
C VAL A 184 7.93 13.34 12.73
N CYS A 185 8.14 13.05 14.01
CA CYS A 185 8.68 11.77 14.48
C CYS A 185 7.57 11.00 15.19
N VAL A 186 7.34 9.75 14.79
CA VAL A 186 6.47 8.80 15.48
C VAL A 186 7.36 7.73 16.07
N GLU A 187 7.18 7.46 17.35
CA GLU A 187 7.93 6.44 18.07
C GLU A 187 6.97 5.41 18.64
N VAL A 188 7.34 4.13 18.47
CA VAL A 188 6.73 2.98 19.12
C VAL A 188 7.81 2.32 19.96
N SER A 189 7.59 2.25 21.26
CA SER A 189 8.53 1.72 22.25
C SER A 189 7.84 0.74 23.20
N PRO A 190 8.59 -0.08 23.95
CA PRO A 190 8.02 -0.85 25.05
C PRO A 190 7.21 0.04 26.00
N ASP A 191 6.20 -0.52 26.66
CA ASP A 191 5.47 0.25 27.67
C ASP A 191 6.38 0.69 28.84
N SER A 192 6.02 1.83 29.43
CA SER A 192 6.74 2.36 30.59
C SER A 192 6.56 1.53 31.86
N GLU A 193 5.53 0.66 31.91
CA GLU A 193 5.30 -0.29 33.00
C GLU A 193 6.21 -1.54 32.88
N GLY A 194 6.95 -1.70 31.76
CA GLY A 194 7.89 -2.80 31.52
C GLY A 194 7.22 -4.17 31.42
N THR A 195 5.91 -4.20 31.22
CA THR A 195 5.07 -5.39 31.17
C THR A 195 4.93 -5.94 29.76
N GLY A 196 5.07 -5.08 28.74
CA GLY A 196 5.19 -5.46 27.34
C GLY A 196 6.65 -5.53 26.90
N GLY A 197 7.03 -6.58 26.19
CA GLY A 197 8.30 -6.59 25.45
C GLY A 197 8.31 -5.50 24.38
N GLY A 198 9.49 -5.02 23.99
CA GLY A 198 9.60 -4.22 22.77
C GLY A 198 9.13 -4.99 21.54
N VAL A 199 8.93 -4.28 20.43
CA VAL A 199 8.52 -4.89 19.16
C VAL A 199 9.56 -5.93 18.78
N SER A 200 9.14 -7.18 18.59
CA SER A 200 10.05 -8.24 18.15
C SER A 200 10.52 -8.01 16.72
N ILE A 201 11.68 -8.56 16.34
CA ILE A 201 12.20 -8.40 14.99
C ILE A 201 11.28 -9.08 13.96
N GLU A 202 10.68 -10.22 14.31
CA GLU A 202 9.72 -10.93 13.49
C GLU A 202 8.46 -10.10 13.25
N GLU A 203 7.92 -9.48 14.29
CA GLU A 203 6.74 -8.62 14.21
C GLU A 203 7.02 -7.35 13.42
N PHE A 204 8.17 -6.71 13.63
CA PHE A 204 8.58 -5.57 12.82
C PHE A 204 8.67 -5.96 11.33
N ARG A 205 9.28 -7.10 11.00
CA ARG A 205 9.30 -7.61 9.62
C ARG A 205 7.91 -7.88 9.07
N GLN A 206 7.00 -8.40 9.90
CA GLN A 206 5.61 -8.61 9.50
C GLN A 206 4.94 -7.27 9.15
N TRP A 207 5.16 -6.21 9.93
CA TRP A 207 4.64 -4.87 9.62
C TRP A 207 5.13 -4.35 8.27
N LEU A 208 6.33 -4.72 7.82
CA LEU A 208 6.86 -4.30 6.52
C LEU A 208 6.15 -4.97 5.34
N THR A 209 5.54 -6.14 5.54
CA THR A 209 4.87 -6.90 4.46
C THR A 209 3.61 -6.22 3.90
N VAL A 210 3.08 -5.23 4.62
CA VAL A 210 1.88 -4.47 4.26
C VAL A 210 2.17 -3.41 3.19
N SER A 211 3.46 -3.10 2.94
CA SER A 211 3.89 -2.13 1.94
C SER A 211 4.63 -2.83 0.81
N LEU A 212 4.23 -2.56 -0.43
CA LEU A 212 4.87 -3.08 -1.64
C LEU A 212 6.17 -2.36 -1.99
N ASP A 213 6.35 -1.11 -1.56
CA ASP A 213 7.35 -0.21 -2.14
C ASP A 213 8.77 -0.39 -1.57
N ILE A 214 8.97 -1.27 -0.58
CA ILE A 214 10.25 -1.38 0.15
C ILE A 214 11.24 -2.24 -0.63
N HIS A 215 12.11 -1.59 -1.39
CA HIS A 215 13.16 -2.23 -2.17
C HIS A 215 14.17 -2.94 -1.27
N GLY A 216 14.51 -4.17 -1.64
CA GLY A 216 15.39 -5.06 -0.85
C GLY A 216 14.64 -5.86 0.23
N HIS A 217 13.33 -5.68 0.40
CA HIS A 217 12.54 -6.46 1.34
C HIS A 217 11.22 -6.97 0.74
N SER A 218 10.27 -6.08 0.47
CA SER A 218 8.90 -6.41 0.03
C SER A 218 8.57 -5.91 -1.39
N TYR A 219 9.54 -5.33 -2.10
CA TYR A 219 9.37 -4.99 -3.51
C TYR A 219 9.47 -6.25 -4.40
N PRO A 220 8.56 -6.45 -5.37
CA PRO A 220 8.59 -7.62 -6.25
C PRO A 220 9.82 -7.69 -7.14
N GLU A 221 10.28 -8.90 -7.45
CA GLU A 221 11.36 -9.11 -8.43
C GLU A 221 10.85 -9.03 -9.88
N SER A 222 9.55 -9.31 -10.09
CA SER A 222 8.91 -9.27 -11.39
C SER A 222 7.58 -8.51 -11.31
N ILE A 223 7.62 -7.27 -11.80
CA ILE A 223 6.51 -6.32 -11.85
C ILE A 223 6.52 -5.59 -13.19
N ILE A 224 5.32 -5.36 -13.73
CA ILE A 224 5.10 -4.57 -14.94
C ILE A 224 4.30 -3.35 -14.53
N GLU A 225 4.97 -2.21 -14.44
CA GLU A 225 4.39 -0.94 -14.00
C GLU A 225 3.70 -0.23 -15.17
N THR A 226 2.38 -0.01 -15.10
CA THR A 226 1.60 0.71 -16.13
C THR A 226 0.94 1.95 -15.57
N ASP A 227 0.59 2.91 -16.43
CA ASP A 227 -0.12 4.13 -16.03
C ASP A 227 -1.49 3.87 -15.37
N GLN A 228 -2.06 2.67 -15.57
CA GLN A 228 -3.33 2.23 -14.99
C GLN A 228 -3.16 1.45 -13.68
N GLY A 229 -1.93 1.08 -13.31
CA GLY A 229 -1.60 0.22 -12.18
C GLY A 229 -0.51 -0.79 -12.52
N ASP A 230 -0.11 -1.59 -11.56
CA ASP A 230 1.00 -2.52 -11.75
C ASP A 230 0.52 -3.97 -11.75
N LEU A 231 1.03 -4.74 -12.70
CA LEU A 231 0.85 -6.19 -12.79
C LEU A 231 2.06 -6.87 -12.13
N ILE A 232 1.83 -7.62 -11.06
CA ILE A 232 2.85 -8.32 -10.29
C ILE A 232 2.80 -9.81 -10.67
N ILE A 233 3.86 -10.28 -11.31
CA ILE A 233 3.99 -11.67 -11.80
C ILE A 233 4.81 -12.51 -10.81
N ASP A 234 5.50 -11.86 -9.86
CA ASP A 234 6.25 -12.50 -8.79
C ASP A 234 5.37 -13.48 -7.98
N PRO A 235 5.68 -14.79 -7.98
CA PRO A 235 4.87 -15.80 -7.30
C PRO A 235 4.69 -15.58 -5.80
N ARG A 236 5.60 -14.85 -5.13
CA ARG A 236 5.51 -14.53 -3.69
C ARG A 236 4.33 -13.63 -3.35
N PHE A 237 3.81 -12.94 -4.36
CA PHE A 237 2.71 -12.01 -4.21
C PHE A 237 1.37 -12.61 -4.60
N ARG A 238 1.35 -13.74 -5.32
CA ARG A 238 0.14 -14.35 -5.92
C ARG A 238 -1.12 -14.21 -5.07
N GLY A 239 -2.19 -13.70 -5.69
CA GLY A 239 -3.49 -13.47 -5.05
C GLY A 239 -3.56 -12.22 -4.15
N LYS A 240 -2.45 -11.53 -3.89
CA LYS A 240 -2.45 -10.27 -3.14
C LYS A 240 -2.88 -9.12 -4.04
N THR A 241 -3.57 -8.18 -3.43
CA THR A 241 -4.02 -6.95 -4.07
C THR A 241 -3.54 -5.77 -3.24
N PHE A 242 -2.99 -4.77 -3.92
CA PHE A 242 -2.50 -3.55 -3.31
C PHE A 242 -3.27 -2.36 -3.85
N LEU A 243 -3.42 -1.32 -3.04
CA LEU A 243 -3.89 0.00 -3.45
C LEU A 243 -2.83 1.02 -3.05
N LYS A 244 -2.26 1.70 -4.04
CA LYS A 244 -1.22 2.73 -3.87
C LYS A 244 -0.01 2.21 -3.06
N GLY A 245 0.33 0.94 -3.27
CA GLY A 245 1.42 0.24 -2.59
C GLY A 245 1.07 -0.31 -1.20
N LEU A 246 -0.18 -0.21 -0.74
CA LEU A 246 -0.63 -0.82 0.51
C LEU A 246 -1.42 -2.08 0.26
N LEU A 247 -1.09 -3.15 1.00
CA LEU A 247 -1.82 -4.40 0.95
C LEU A 247 -3.28 -4.17 1.36
N LEU A 248 -4.18 -4.83 0.64
CA LEU A 248 -5.59 -4.87 1.00
C LEU A 248 -5.91 -6.20 1.67
N PRO A 249 -6.75 -6.19 2.71
CA PRO A 249 -7.20 -7.42 3.34
C PRO A 249 -7.97 -8.26 2.33
N ALA A 250 -7.73 -9.57 2.33
CA ALA A 250 -8.50 -10.49 1.52
C ALA A 250 -9.97 -10.42 1.96
N SER A 251 -10.90 -10.13 1.05
CA SER A 251 -12.32 -10.15 1.38
C SER A 251 -12.75 -11.59 1.67
N VAL A 252 -12.91 -11.90 2.97
CA VAL A 252 -13.19 -13.25 3.51
C VAL A 252 -14.51 -13.85 2.98
N LEU A 253 -15.41 -13.02 2.46
CA LEU A 253 -16.79 -13.45 2.24
C LEU A 253 -17.04 -14.12 0.88
N GLU A 254 -16.49 -13.67 -0.26
CA GLU A 254 -16.93 -14.22 -1.57
C GLU A 254 -15.93 -14.12 -2.74
N ALA A 255 -14.71 -13.61 -2.55
CA ALA A 255 -13.79 -13.38 -3.67
C ALA A 255 -12.91 -14.61 -3.93
N ARG A 256 -13.04 -15.22 -5.11
CA ARG A 256 -11.98 -16.11 -5.65
C ARG A 256 -10.67 -15.30 -5.70
N PRO A 257 -9.53 -15.85 -5.29
CA PRO A 257 -8.26 -15.13 -5.39
C PRO A 257 -7.90 -14.91 -6.86
N PHE A 258 -7.22 -13.80 -7.13
CA PHE A 258 -6.57 -13.59 -8.42
C PHE A 258 -5.46 -14.63 -8.63
N GLU A 259 -5.27 -15.03 -9.89
CA GLU A 259 -4.16 -15.88 -10.31
C GLU A 259 -2.83 -15.14 -10.29
N LEU A 260 -2.86 -13.82 -10.50
CA LEU A 260 -1.73 -12.92 -10.36
C LEU A 260 -1.99 -11.89 -9.24
N SER A 261 -1.17 -10.85 -9.19
CA SER A 261 -1.27 -9.80 -8.18
C SER A 261 -1.23 -8.44 -8.82
N TYR A 262 -1.91 -7.49 -8.18
CA TYR A 262 -2.17 -6.18 -8.77
C TYR A 262 -1.92 -5.10 -7.73
N ASN A 263 -1.28 -4.01 -8.16
CA ASN A 263 -1.25 -2.76 -7.42
C ASN A 263 -2.07 -1.71 -8.17
N PHE A 264 -3.18 -1.30 -7.58
CA PHE A 264 -4.02 -0.28 -8.15
C PHE A 264 -3.50 1.10 -7.75
N VAL A 265 -3.25 1.97 -8.74
CA VAL A 265 -2.85 3.37 -8.49
C VAL A 265 -4.06 4.29 -8.34
N GLN A 266 -5.22 3.87 -8.85
CA GLN A 266 -6.51 4.54 -8.72
C GLN A 266 -7.47 3.68 -7.89
N GLY A 267 -8.51 4.31 -7.33
CA GLY A 267 -9.49 3.64 -6.48
C GLY A 267 -9.59 4.27 -5.10
N GLY A 268 -10.79 4.17 -4.53
CA GLY A 268 -11.05 4.48 -3.12
C GLY A 268 -11.21 3.20 -2.33
N VAL A 269 -11.12 3.30 -1.02
CA VAL A 269 -11.63 2.26 -0.12
C VAL A 269 -12.56 2.91 0.90
N ASN A 270 -13.49 2.12 1.46
CA ASN A 270 -14.28 2.55 2.60
C ASN A 270 -13.38 2.77 3.85
N CYS A 271 -13.95 3.33 4.92
CA CYS A 271 -13.22 3.62 6.17
C CYS A 271 -12.41 2.42 6.68
N ASP A 272 -12.96 1.21 6.57
CA ASP A 272 -12.35 -0.04 7.03
C ASP A 272 -11.46 -0.72 5.98
N ARG A 273 -11.23 -0.11 4.82
CA ARG A 273 -10.36 -0.61 3.75
C ARG A 273 -10.74 -1.98 3.15
N GLN A 274 -11.95 -2.47 3.41
CA GLN A 274 -12.40 -3.82 3.08
C GLN A 274 -12.93 -4.00 1.64
N ARG A 275 -13.30 -2.91 0.96
CA ARG A 275 -13.82 -2.98 -0.42
C ARG A 275 -13.24 -1.86 -1.28
N LEU A 276 -12.58 -2.27 -2.36
CA LEU A 276 -12.09 -1.38 -3.42
C LEU A 276 -13.26 -0.76 -4.19
N VAL A 277 -14.16 -1.57 -4.74
CA VAL A 277 -15.22 -1.13 -5.66
C VAL A 277 -16.22 -2.29 -5.93
N SER A 278 -17.24 -2.05 -6.75
CA SER A 278 -18.10 -3.11 -7.29
C SER A 278 -17.34 -4.11 -8.17
N ARG A 279 -17.92 -5.30 -8.40
CA ARG A 279 -17.33 -6.35 -9.28
C ARG A 279 -16.98 -5.83 -10.68
N TYR A 280 -17.86 -5.00 -11.26
CA TYR A 280 -17.66 -4.42 -12.60
C TYR A 280 -16.47 -3.46 -12.62
N GLU A 281 -16.39 -2.57 -11.63
CA GLU A 281 -15.29 -1.60 -11.53
C GLU A 281 -13.95 -2.31 -11.30
N GLN A 282 -13.91 -3.38 -10.50
CA GLN A 282 -12.69 -4.18 -10.32
C GLN A 282 -12.24 -4.83 -11.63
N ALA A 283 -13.17 -5.44 -12.37
CA ALA A 283 -12.90 -6.02 -13.67
C ALA A 283 -12.40 -4.96 -14.68
N ASP A 284 -13.01 -3.77 -14.68
CA ASP A 284 -12.58 -2.65 -15.52
C ASP A 284 -11.17 -2.18 -15.20
N MET A 285 -10.82 -2.06 -13.92
CA MET A 285 -9.47 -1.69 -13.47
C MET A 285 -8.42 -2.72 -13.87
N VAL A 286 -8.68 -4.00 -13.64
CA VAL A 286 -7.77 -5.11 -14.00
C VAL A 286 -7.57 -5.15 -15.52
N ARG A 287 -8.65 -5.04 -16.30
CA ARG A 287 -8.58 -4.98 -17.75
C ARG A 287 -7.69 -3.83 -18.23
N ARG A 288 -7.86 -2.62 -17.70
CA ARG A 288 -7.06 -1.46 -18.12
C ARG A 288 -5.56 -1.66 -17.86
N ILE A 289 -5.20 -2.31 -16.76
CA ILE A 289 -3.81 -2.70 -16.48
C ILE A 289 -3.31 -3.65 -17.57
N TRP A 290 -4.07 -4.69 -17.91
CA TRP A 290 -3.69 -5.64 -18.97
C TRP A 290 -3.57 -4.99 -20.35
N GLU A 291 -4.52 -4.16 -20.75
CA GLU A 291 -4.47 -3.46 -22.04
C GLU A 291 -3.27 -2.51 -22.11
N SER A 292 -2.95 -1.82 -21.01
CA SER A 292 -1.77 -0.96 -20.94
C SER A 292 -0.47 -1.79 -20.99
N ALA A 293 -0.39 -2.88 -20.22
CA ALA A 293 0.76 -3.78 -20.20
C ALA A 293 1.03 -4.43 -21.56
N ILE A 294 -0.02 -4.83 -22.29
CA ILE A 294 0.07 -5.38 -23.65
C ILE A 294 0.54 -4.32 -24.64
N ARG A 295 0.04 -3.08 -24.52
CA ARG A 295 0.46 -1.97 -25.38
C ARG A 295 1.92 -1.60 -25.18
N GLU A 296 2.41 -1.64 -23.94
CA GLU A 296 3.79 -1.26 -23.60
C GLU A 296 4.80 -2.38 -23.88
N ASN A 297 4.45 -3.64 -23.62
CA ASN A 297 5.36 -4.78 -23.79
C ASN A 297 4.63 -6.07 -24.23
N GLU A 298 4.05 -6.04 -25.43
CA GLU A 298 3.27 -7.13 -26.02
C GLU A 298 3.98 -8.49 -25.96
N ALA A 299 5.29 -8.52 -26.24
CA ALA A 299 6.06 -9.76 -26.32
C ALA A 299 6.13 -10.51 -24.97
N LEU A 300 6.16 -9.78 -23.86
CA LEU A 300 6.20 -10.35 -22.52
C LEU A 300 4.80 -10.67 -21.98
N THR A 301 3.84 -9.76 -22.18
CA THR A 301 2.55 -9.77 -21.47
C THR A 301 1.47 -10.57 -22.19
N LEU A 302 1.43 -10.50 -23.52
CA LEU A 302 0.39 -11.16 -24.30
C LEU A 302 0.37 -12.70 -24.11
N PRO A 303 1.52 -13.41 -24.08
CA PRO A 303 1.51 -14.84 -23.80
C PRO A 303 0.92 -15.19 -22.42
N ILE A 304 1.18 -14.35 -21.42
CA ILE A 304 0.66 -14.55 -20.05
C ILE A 304 -0.85 -14.35 -20.03
N TYR A 305 -1.33 -13.29 -20.68
CA TYR A 305 -2.77 -13.00 -20.74
C TYR A 305 -3.55 -14.07 -21.52
N VAL A 306 -3.02 -14.51 -22.66
CA VAL A 306 -3.64 -15.60 -23.45
C VAL A 306 -3.65 -16.91 -22.65
N ASN A 307 -2.61 -17.19 -21.86
CA ASN A 307 -2.59 -18.33 -20.95
C ASN A 307 -3.69 -18.23 -19.87
N LEU A 308 -3.94 -17.04 -19.31
CA LEU A 308 -5.05 -16.82 -18.37
C LEU A 308 -6.41 -17.08 -19.03
N LEU A 309 -6.65 -16.47 -20.20
CA LEU A 309 -7.90 -16.64 -20.95
C LEU A 309 -8.17 -18.10 -21.33
N ARG A 310 -7.12 -18.85 -21.69
CA ARG A 310 -7.23 -20.25 -22.13
C ARG A 310 -7.33 -21.23 -20.98
N ASN A 311 -6.49 -21.10 -19.96
CA ASN A 311 -6.31 -22.12 -18.93
C ASN A 311 -7.00 -21.79 -17.60
N PHE A 312 -7.40 -20.53 -17.41
CA PHE A 312 -8.06 -20.06 -16.19
C PHE A 312 -9.35 -19.28 -16.51
N PRO A 313 -10.31 -19.84 -17.26
CA PRO A 313 -11.51 -19.15 -17.75
C PRO A 313 -12.48 -18.66 -16.65
N ARG A 314 -12.19 -18.97 -15.39
CA ARG A 314 -12.96 -18.60 -14.21
C ARG A 314 -12.20 -17.68 -13.24
N ALA A 315 -10.97 -17.30 -13.60
CA ALA A 315 -10.15 -16.41 -12.79
C ALA A 315 -10.72 -14.99 -12.78
N PRO A 316 -10.71 -14.29 -11.63
CA PRO A 316 -11.09 -12.89 -11.56
C PRO A 316 -10.24 -11.98 -12.46
N ASP A 317 -9.02 -12.40 -12.81
CA ASP A 317 -8.06 -11.69 -13.68
C ASP A 317 -8.61 -11.36 -15.07
N ILE A 318 -9.56 -12.17 -15.54
CA ILE A 318 -10.19 -12.06 -16.88
C ILE A 318 -11.71 -11.90 -16.78
N GLU A 319 -12.20 -11.53 -15.60
CA GLU A 319 -13.63 -11.32 -15.36
C GLU A 319 -14.17 -10.27 -16.35
N LEU A 320 -15.27 -10.58 -17.02
CA LEU A 320 -15.89 -9.74 -18.06
C LEU A 320 -14.98 -9.36 -19.25
N ALA A 321 -13.89 -10.10 -19.50
CA ALA A 321 -12.99 -9.83 -20.62
C ALA A 321 -13.71 -9.86 -21.99
N ASP A 322 -14.72 -10.72 -22.15
CA ASP A 322 -15.57 -10.84 -23.34
C ASP A 322 -16.36 -9.55 -23.65
N GLN A 323 -16.70 -8.79 -22.61
CA GLN A 323 -17.52 -7.57 -22.70
C GLN A 323 -16.69 -6.29 -22.72
N LEU A 324 -15.58 -6.28 -21.96
CA LEU A 324 -14.86 -5.04 -21.66
C LEU A 324 -13.63 -4.82 -22.54
N LEU A 325 -12.99 -5.88 -23.08
CA LEU A 325 -11.75 -5.73 -23.85
C LEU A 325 -11.91 -4.82 -25.06
N ASP A 326 -10.97 -3.90 -25.22
CA ASP A 326 -10.92 -3.01 -26.36
C ASP A 326 -10.65 -3.77 -27.68
N HIS A 327 -10.93 -3.13 -28.81
CA HIS A 327 -10.72 -3.76 -30.11
C HIS A 327 -9.23 -4.04 -30.41
N PRO A 328 -8.28 -3.12 -30.14
CA PRO A 328 -6.85 -3.39 -30.34
C PRO A 328 -6.36 -4.65 -29.61
N THR A 329 -6.67 -4.81 -28.33
CA THR A 329 -6.19 -5.94 -27.51
C THR A 329 -6.78 -7.25 -28.02
N ARG A 330 -8.08 -7.28 -28.36
CA ARG A 330 -8.70 -8.45 -29.01
C ARG A 330 -8.02 -8.82 -30.32
N PHE A 331 -7.66 -7.83 -31.13
CA PHE A 331 -6.94 -8.05 -32.38
C PHE A 331 -5.54 -8.64 -32.14
N HIS A 332 -4.81 -8.17 -31.13
CA HIS A 332 -3.51 -8.72 -30.74
C HIS A 332 -3.63 -10.18 -30.25
N ILE A 333 -4.61 -10.48 -29.40
CA ILE A 333 -4.92 -11.84 -28.97
C ILE A 333 -5.21 -12.74 -30.18
N TRP A 334 -6.06 -12.30 -31.10
CA TRP A 334 -6.39 -13.06 -32.29
C TRP A 334 -5.16 -13.32 -33.18
N LYS A 335 -4.32 -12.29 -33.40
CA LYS A 335 -3.09 -12.41 -34.16
C LYS A 335 -2.10 -13.39 -33.51
N TYR A 336 -1.99 -13.36 -32.18
CA TYR A 336 -1.17 -14.29 -31.41
C TYR A 336 -1.65 -15.74 -31.60
N LEU A 337 -2.96 -15.97 -31.43
CA LEU A 337 -3.57 -17.28 -31.65
C LEU A 337 -3.33 -17.76 -33.08
N MET A 338 -3.52 -16.90 -34.08
CA MET A 338 -3.32 -17.27 -35.48
C MET A 338 -1.87 -17.65 -35.80
N LYS A 339 -0.91 -16.95 -35.20
CA LYS A 339 0.51 -17.30 -35.30
C LYS A 339 0.81 -18.64 -34.64
N GLU A 340 0.21 -18.94 -33.49
CA GLU A 340 0.36 -20.21 -32.77
C GLU A 340 -0.27 -21.39 -33.54
N ALA A 341 -1.41 -21.17 -34.19
CA ALA A 341 -2.10 -22.20 -34.96
C ALA A 341 -1.36 -22.60 -36.24
N GLY A 342 -0.67 -21.65 -36.86
CA GLY A 342 -0.10 -21.82 -38.20
C GLY A 342 -1.16 -22.31 -39.19
N ASP A 343 -0.75 -23.20 -40.10
CA ASP A 343 -1.66 -23.83 -41.06
C ASP A 343 -2.30 -25.11 -40.54
N GLU A 344 -1.90 -25.58 -39.37
CA GLU A 344 -2.28 -26.90 -38.86
C GLU A 344 -3.56 -26.86 -38.03
N LYS A 345 -3.76 -25.82 -37.21
CA LYS A 345 -4.88 -25.78 -36.24
C LYS A 345 -6.01 -24.86 -36.70
N PHE A 346 -7.22 -25.18 -36.25
CA PHE A 346 -8.40 -24.34 -36.39
C PHE A 346 -9.10 -24.20 -35.04
N TYR A 347 -9.15 -22.97 -34.53
CA TYR A 347 -9.80 -22.69 -33.26
C TYR A 347 -11.33 -22.63 -33.39
N PHE A 348 -12.03 -23.19 -32.41
CA PHE A 348 -13.49 -23.12 -32.33
C PHE A 348 -13.96 -22.91 -30.88
N CYS A 349 -15.11 -22.26 -30.72
CA CYS A 349 -15.73 -22.03 -29.41
C CYS A 349 -16.26 -23.34 -28.81
N GLN A 350 -15.85 -23.67 -27.58
CA GLN A 350 -16.20 -24.94 -26.94
C GLN A 350 -17.72 -25.12 -26.74
N LYS A 351 -18.48 -24.07 -26.40
CA LYS A 351 -19.94 -24.18 -26.23
C LYS A 351 -20.70 -24.45 -27.52
N THR A 352 -20.29 -23.83 -28.62
CA THR A 352 -21.09 -23.80 -29.86
C THR A 352 -20.55 -24.71 -30.96
N GLY A 353 -19.29 -25.13 -30.87
CA GLY A 353 -18.59 -25.80 -31.97
C GLY A 353 -18.38 -27.31 -31.85
N SER A 354 -19.01 -27.99 -30.88
CA SER A 354 -18.91 -29.45 -30.77
C SER A 354 -19.40 -30.19 -32.02
N GLN A 355 -20.37 -29.61 -32.75
CA GLN A 355 -20.86 -30.12 -34.03
C GLN A 355 -19.92 -29.78 -35.21
N SER A 356 -18.97 -28.86 -35.02
CA SER A 356 -18.09 -28.32 -36.06
C SER A 356 -16.80 -29.13 -36.24
N VAL A 357 -16.42 -29.94 -35.25
CA VAL A 357 -15.18 -30.76 -35.23
C VAL A 357 -15.05 -31.64 -36.47
N GLY A 358 -16.16 -32.27 -36.88
CA GLY A 358 -16.20 -33.13 -38.07
C GLY A 358 -15.94 -32.35 -39.37
N SER A 359 -16.52 -31.16 -39.51
CA SER A 359 -16.32 -30.29 -40.66
C SER A 359 -14.91 -29.70 -40.70
N ILE A 360 -14.33 -29.34 -39.55
CA ILE A 360 -12.95 -28.85 -39.46
C ILE A 360 -11.98 -29.93 -39.93
N THR A 361 -12.13 -31.15 -39.41
CA THR A 361 -11.21 -32.25 -39.74
C THR A 361 -11.38 -32.71 -41.19
N LYS A 362 -12.63 -32.88 -41.66
CA LYS A 362 -12.91 -33.45 -42.99
C LYS A 362 -12.83 -32.42 -44.12
N SER A 363 -13.33 -31.22 -43.91
CA SER A 363 -13.45 -30.19 -44.96
C SER A 363 -12.25 -29.25 -44.96
N LEU A 364 -11.80 -28.78 -43.79
CA LEU A 364 -10.66 -27.86 -43.68
C LEU A 364 -9.31 -28.57 -43.59
N ARG A 365 -9.30 -29.88 -43.27
CA ARG A 365 -8.09 -30.70 -43.07
C ARG A 365 -7.14 -30.10 -42.03
N LYS A 366 -7.72 -29.48 -40.98
CA LYS A 366 -7.01 -28.89 -39.86
C LYS A 366 -7.33 -29.62 -38.56
N GLU A 367 -6.44 -29.51 -37.58
CA GLU A 367 -6.63 -29.98 -36.21
C GLU A 367 -7.60 -29.03 -35.46
N PRO A 368 -8.77 -29.51 -35.01
CA PRO A 368 -9.71 -28.69 -34.27
C PRO A 368 -9.20 -28.44 -32.85
N ALA A 369 -9.06 -27.17 -32.46
CA ALA A 369 -8.63 -26.74 -31.13
C ALA A 369 -9.75 -25.94 -30.43
N ALA A 370 -10.29 -26.45 -29.32
CA ALA A 370 -11.35 -25.77 -28.57
C ALA A 370 -10.79 -24.59 -27.75
N LEU A 371 -11.48 -23.45 -27.79
CA LEU A 371 -11.22 -22.30 -26.93
C LEU A 371 -12.38 -22.08 -25.94
N PRO A 372 -12.10 -21.63 -24.70
CA PRO A 372 -13.15 -21.25 -23.74
C PRO A 372 -13.98 -20.08 -24.27
N ASP A 373 -15.22 -19.93 -23.83
CA ASP A 373 -16.12 -18.88 -24.34
C ASP A 373 -15.62 -17.44 -24.05
N THR A 374 -14.74 -17.29 -23.07
CA THR A 374 -14.12 -16.00 -22.70
C THR A 374 -13.03 -15.55 -23.66
N LEU A 375 -12.60 -16.42 -24.60
CA LEU A 375 -11.52 -16.22 -25.56
C LEU A 375 -12.01 -16.46 -27.00
#